data_AF-A0A068RP73-F1
#
_entry.id   AF-A0A068RP73-F1
#
_cell.length_a   1.000
_cell.length_b   1.000
_cell.length_c   1.000
_cell.angle_alpha   90.00
_cell.angle_beta   90.00
_cell.angle_gamma   90.00
#
_symmetry.space_group_name_H-M   'P 1'
#
loop_
_entity.id
_entity.type
_entity.pdbx_description
1 polymer ?
#
loop_
_entity_poly.entity_id
_entity_poly.type
_entity_poly.pdbx_seq_one_letter_code
_entity_poly.pdbx_strand_id
1 'polypeptide(L)'
;MLEDPFQESEESFIVSSETAIPSESSQPVAAPQQQYDQEQDQEQQELLQQQQQKQQRQPLSTVPQPEPKQQKPKKSNDTRHQTNAPPMPAEKEKVPEKTPEEKEQERRQQARDVEANMDQIRFSTTYHDDVYAYRHVKLPKAISRWLPHYKPLKESEWRALGVQQSSTWEHYMVHAPEPHILLFREPINVYKARMREREKREQELAAAATAAEQEASEDLPEPSRPSKRQKAE
;
A
#
# COMPACT_ATOMS: atom_id res chain seq x y z
N MET A 1 9.12 -61.94 11.03
CA MET A 1 7.95 -61.05 11.16
C MET A 1 8.15 -60.31 12.46
N LEU A 2 8.32 -59.00 12.37
CA LEU A 2 8.58 -58.10 13.51
C LEU A 2 7.31 -57.98 14.36
N GLU A 3 7.47 -58.01 15.67
CA GLU A 3 6.41 -57.70 16.64
C GLU A 3 6.44 -56.19 16.93
N ASP A 4 5.27 -55.56 16.84
CA ASP A 4 5.01 -54.16 17.23
C ASP A 4 4.62 -54.09 18.71
N PRO A 5 5.24 -53.21 19.52
CA PRO A 5 4.75 -52.83 20.83
C PRO A 5 4.34 -51.34 20.82
N PHE A 6 3.06 -51.04 20.67
CA PHE A 6 2.53 -49.76 21.12
C PHE A 6 1.19 -49.97 21.83
N GLN A 7 1.22 -49.60 23.10
CA GLN A 7 0.21 -49.82 24.10
C GLN A 7 -0.55 -48.50 24.24
N GLU A 8 -1.72 -48.39 23.62
CA GLU A 8 -2.63 -47.27 23.87
C GLU A 8 -3.61 -47.65 24.97
N SER A 9 -3.46 -46.92 26.09
CA SER A 9 -4.33 -46.92 27.24
C SER A 9 -5.70 -46.36 26.90
N GLU A 10 -6.73 -47.12 27.26
CA GLU A 10 -8.09 -46.64 27.42
C GLU A 10 -8.16 -45.56 28.51
N GLU A 11 -8.68 -44.38 28.20
CA GLU A 11 -9.42 -43.60 29.19
C GLU A 11 -10.77 -43.18 28.61
N SER A 12 -11.79 -43.68 29.29
CA SER A 12 -13.19 -43.34 29.20
C SER A 12 -13.42 -41.84 29.32
N PHE A 13 -14.17 -41.25 28.38
CA PHE A 13 -14.87 -39.99 28.64
C PHE A 13 -16.33 -40.09 28.24
N ILE A 14 -17.17 -39.91 29.25
CA ILE A 14 -18.62 -39.99 29.21
C ILE A 14 -19.20 -38.78 28.47
N VAL A 15 -20.18 -39.05 27.61
CA VAL A 15 -21.11 -38.07 27.02
C VAL A 15 -21.92 -37.39 28.12
N SER A 16 -21.96 -36.06 28.11
CA SER A 16 -23.07 -35.28 28.67
C SER A 16 -23.23 -33.99 27.88
N SER A 17 -24.25 -33.99 27.03
CA SER A 17 -24.89 -32.82 26.47
C SER A 17 -25.72 -32.12 27.55
N GLU A 18 -25.46 -30.86 27.84
CA GLU A 18 -26.50 -29.97 28.37
C GLU A 18 -26.30 -28.54 27.86
N THR A 19 -27.34 -28.10 27.17
CA THR A 19 -27.60 -26.77 26.63
C THR A 19 -27.82 -25.79 27.78
N ALA A 20 -27.05 -24.70 27.83
CA ALA A 20 -27.40 -23.51 28.59
C ALA A 20 -27.15 -22.27 27.72
N ILE A 21 -28.25 -21.72 27.19
CA ILE A 21 -28.32 -20.44 26.48
C ILE A 21 -28.22 -19.33 27.55
N PRO A 22 -27.21 -18.42 27.52
CA PRO A 22 -27.34 -17.17 28.24
C PRO A 22 -28.22 -16.23 27.41
N SER A 23 -29.41 -15.97 27.94
CA SER A 23 -30.35 -14.95 27.48
C SER A 23 -29.67 -13.58 27.41
N GLU A 24 -29.48 -13.10 26.18
CA GLU A 24 -28.96 -11.76 25.90
C GLU A 24 -30.06 -10.72 26.17
N SER A 25 -29.79 -9.91 27.19
CA SER A 25 -30.59 -8.76 27.61
C SER A 25 -30.65 -7.72 26.49
N SER A 26 -31.84 -7.53 25.92
CA SER A 26 -32.16 -6.39 25.05
C SER A 26 -31.86 -5.05 25.71
N GLN A 27 -30.86 -4.33 25.20
CA GLN A 27 -30.76 -2.88 25.29
C GLN A 27 -30.53 -2.28 23.89
N PRO A 28 -31.13 -1.12 23.57
CA PRO A 28 -31.07 -0.55 22.23
C PRO A 28 -29.70 0.05 21.93
N VAL A 29 -29.08 -0.40 20.84
CA VAL A 29 -27.82 0.13 20.30
C VAL A 29 -28.09 1.47 19.62
N ALA A 30 -27.75 2.58 20.27
CA ALA A 30 -27.75 3.91 19.69
C ALA A 30 -26.31 4.44 19.58
N ALA A 31 -25.87 4.58 18.33
CA ALA A 31 -24.85 5.51 17.79
C ALA A 31 -23.37 5.42 18.24
N PRO A 32 -22.46 4.88 17.40
CA PRO A 32 -21.02 5.17 17.40
C PRO A 32 -20.63 6.39 16.53
N GLN A 33 -21.59 7.09 15.91
CA GLN A 33 -21.28 8.20 14.97
C GLN A 33 -20.79 9.48 15.66
N GLN A 34 -21.25 9.78 16.88
CA GLN A 34 -20.88 11.04 17.55
C GLN A 34 -19.39 11.10 17.91
N GLN A 35 -18.76 9.96 18.20
CA GLN A 35 -17.33 9.91 18.49
C GLN A 35 -16.50 10.17 17.23
N TYR A 36 -16.98 9.69 16.07
CA TYR A 36 -16.32 9.91 14.78
C TYR A 36 -16.39 11.36 14.33
N ASP A 37 -17.56 12.00 14.51
CA ASP A 37 -17.72 13.43 14.20
C ASP A 37 -16.88 14.31 15.14
N GLN A 38 -16.75 13.94 16.42
CA GLN A 38 -15.92 14.67 17.39
C GLN A 38 -14.41 14.54 17.09
N GLU A 39 -13.95 13.39 16.61
CA GLU A 39 -12.56 13.20 16.18
C GLU A 39 -12.23 14.04 14.94
N GLN A 40 -13.16 14.15 13.98
CA GLN A 40 -12.99 14.98 12.78
C GLN A 40 -12.87 16.48 13.10
N ASP A 41 -13.67 16.97 14.05
CA ASP A 41 -13.59 18.37 14.51
C ASP A 41 -12.26 18.67 15.22
N GLN A 42 -11.74 17.69 15.98
CA GLN A 42 -10.46 17.83 16.67
C GLN A 42 -9.28 17.89 15.69
N GLU A 43 -9.31 17.03 14.65
CA GLU A 43 -8.28 16.99 13.60
C GLU A 43 -8.27 18.29 12.77
N GLN A 44 -9.43 18.88 12.49
CA GLN A 44 -9.52 20.19 11.81
C GLN A 44 -8.95 21.33 12.66
N GLN A 45 -9.20 21.33 13.99
CA GLN A 45 -8.63 22.34 14.88
C GLN A 45 -7.09 22.23 14.97
N GLU A 46 -6.56 21.01 15.01
CA GLU A 46 -5.12 20.78 15.06
C GLU A 46 -4.43 21.22 13.75
N LEU A 47 -5.04 20.93 12.60
CA LEU A 47 -4.56 21.39 11.30
C LEU A 47 -4.51 22.92 11.20
N LEU A 48 -5.55 23.59 11.69
CA LEU A 48 -5.62 25.06 11.71
C LEU A 48 -4.54 25.66 12.61
N GLN A 49 -4.29 25.05 13.78
CA GLN A 49 -3.24 25.48 14.70
C GLN A 49 -1.84 25.29 14.10
N GLN A 50 -1.60 24.18 13.40
CA GLN A 50 -0.33 23.95 12.71
C GLN A 50 -0.09 24.97 11.58
N GLN A 51 -1.14 25.37 10.86
CA GLN A 51 -1.04 26.40 9.82
C GLN A 51 -0.70 27.78 10.40
N GLN A 52 -1.26 28.13 11.56
CA GLN A 52 -0.89 29.37 12.27
C GLN A 52 0.57 29.35 12.74
N GLN A 53 1.08 28.22 13.26
CA GLN A 53 2.49 28.12 13.65
C GLN A 53 3.46 28.28 12.46
N LYS A 54 3.11 27.79 11.27
CA LYS A 54 3.93 27.98 10.06
C LYS A 54 4.03 29.44 9.65
N GLN A 55 2.97 30.24 9.84
CA GLN A 55 3.00 31.67 9.52
C GLN A 55 3.81 32.50 10.53
N GLN A 56 3.94 32.04 11.77
CA GLN A 56 4.75 32.73 12.78
C GLN A 56 6.26 32.45 12.67
N ARG A 57 6.67 31.43 11.91
CA ARG A 57 8.08 31.18 11.62
C ARG A 57 8.57 32.10 10.49
N GLN A 58 8.82 33.36 10.84
CA GLN A 58 9.66 34.24 10.02
C GLN A 58 11.10 33.68 9.99
N PRO A 59 11.78 33.63 8.84
CA PRO A 59 13.20 33.30 8.81
C PRO A 59 13.98 34.47 9.42
N LEU A 60 14.73 34.21 10.51
CA LEU A 60 15.76 35.16 10.98
C LEU A 60 16.79 35.34 9.86
N SER A 61 16.71 36.47 9.18
CA SER A 61 17.76 36.95 8.28
C SER A 61 18.90 37.51 9.14
N THR A 62 19.99 36.76 9.22
CA THR A 62 21.31 37.30 9.56
C THR A 62 22.28 36.84 8.49
N VAL A 63 22.41 37.66 7.43
CA VAL A 63 23.50 37.59 6.46
C VAL A 63 24.50 38.68 6.81
N PRO A 64 25.77 38.38 7.13
CA PRO A 64 26.80 39.40 7.23
C PRO A 64 27.22 39.87 5.83
N GLN A 65 27.10 41.18 5.61
CA GLN A 65 27.53 41.92 4.44
C GLN A 65 29.06 42.07 4.42
N PRO A 66 29.78 41.92 3.29
CA PRO A 66 31.16 42.38 3.17
C PRO A 66 31.22 43.81 2.61
N GLU A 67 31.98 44.67 3.29
CA GLU A 67 32.28 46.06 2.91
C GLU A 67 33.10 46.18 1.61
N PRO A 68 33.01 47.30 0.86
CA PRO A 68 33.80 47.55 -0.34
C PRO A 68 35.15 48.20 0.02
N LYS A 69 36.26 47.61 -0.44
CA LYS A 69 37.59 48.25 -0.38
C LYS A 69 37.95 48.94 -1.70
N GLN A 70 38.44 50.16 -1.51
CA GLN A 70 38.72 51.21 -2.47
C GLN A 70 39.98 50.95 -3.33
N GLN A 71 40.01 51.61 -4.48
CA GLN A 71 41.09 51.66 -5.48
C GLN A 71 42.38 52.33 -4.97
N LYS A 72 43.53 51.95 -5.53
CA LYS A 72 44.74 52.79 -5.65
C LYS A 72 45.40 52.63 -7.04
N PRO A 73 46.17 53.64 -7.53
CA PRO A 73 46.42 53.82 -8.95
C PRO A 73 47.83 53.43 -9.45
N LYS A 74 47.88 53.14 -10.78
CA LYS A 74 48.93 53.30 -11.81
C LYS A 74 50.34 52.71 -11.60
N LYS A 75 50.77 51.90 -12.58
CA LYS A 75 52.05 52.06 -13.32
C LYS A 75 52.05 51.29 -14.65
N SER A 76 52.70 51.89 -15.63
CA SER A 76 52.84 51.53 -17.04
C SER A 76 53.61 50.22 -17.29
N ASN A 77 53.32 49.55 -18.40
CA ASN A 77 54.30 49.37 -19.48
C ASN A 77 53.67 48.77 -20.75
N ASP A 78 54.03 49.40 -21.85
CA ASP A 78 53.90 49.01 -23.24
C ASP A 78 54.60 47.66 -23.50
N THR A 79 53.99 46.71 -24.23
CA THR A 79 54.68 45.67 -25.05
C THR A 79 53.65 44.85 -25.86
N ARG A 80 53.60 45.15 -27.17
CA ARG A 80 53.67 44.22 -28.33
C ARG A 80 52.73 43.00 -28.41
N HIS A 81 52.00 42.93 -29.53
CA HIS A 81 51.22 41.78 -29.99
C HIS A 81 51.98 40.43 -29.98
N GLN A 82 51.32 39.39 -29.48
CA GLN A 82 51.52 38.01 -29.93
C GLN A 82 50.20 37.24 -29.81
N THR A 83 49.75 36.71 -30.94
CA THR A 83 48.63 35.79 -31.09
C THR A 83 48.84 34.56 -30.21
N ASN A 84 47.86 34.18 -29.40
CA ASN A 84 47.54 32.79 -29.08
C ASN A 84 46.14 32.78 -28.47
N ALA A 85 45.19 32.25 -29.23
CA ALA A 85 43.86 31.94 -28.73
C ALA A 85 43.99 30.99 -27.52
N PRO A 86 43.27 31.22 -26.40
CA PRO A 86 43.23 30.25 -25.31
C PRO A 86 42.62 28.94 -25.83
N PRO A 87 43.21 27.76 -25.55
CA PRO A 87 42.50 26.52 -25.80
C PRO A 87 41.27 26.50 -24.87
N MET A 88 40.14 26.13 -25.45
CA MET A 88 38.92 25.84 -24.69
C MET A 88 39.23 24.89 -23.52
N PRO A 89 38.68 25.11 -22.31
CA PRO A 89 38.64 24.04 -21.33
C PRO A 89 37.60 23.02 -21.81
N ALA A 90 38.07 22.04 -22.57
CA ALA A 90 37.35 20.80 -22.78
C ALA A 90 37.55 19.94 -21.54
N GLU A 91 36.65 20.04 -20.57
CA GLU A 91 36.37 18.92 -19.67
C GLU A 91 34.97 19.09 -19.08
N LYS A 92 34.00 18.47 -19.76
CA LYS A 92 32.72 18.15 -19.15
C LYS A 92 33.02 17.18 -18.02
N GLU A 93 32.90 17.67 -16.80
CA GLU A 93 32.96 16.93 -15.54
C GLU A 93 32.15 15.64 -15.67
N LYS A 94 32.85 14.51 -15.80
CA LYS A 94 32.27 13.19 -15.92
C LYS A 94 31.72 12.82 -14.55
N VAL A 95 30.40 12.90 -14.37
CA VAL A 95 29.71 12.38 -13.18
C VAL A 95 30.25 10.98 -12.87
N PRO A 96 30.73 10.69 -11.64
CA PRO A 96 31.38 9.43 -11.33
C PRO A 96 30.38 8.28 -11.54
N GLU A 97 30.66 7.46 -12.53
CA GLU A 97 29.86 6.27 -12.84
C GLU A 97 30.16 5.20 -11.77
N LYS A 98 29.14 4.86 -10.96
CA LYS A 98 29.25 3.80 -9.94
C LYS A 98 29.81 2.51 -10.54
N THR A 99 30.70 1.85 -9.81
CA THR A 99 31.36 0.61 -10.24
C THR A 99 30.29 -0.48 -10.48
N PRO A 100 30.46 -1.38 -11.47
CA PRO A 100 29.49 -2.46 -11.73
C PRO A 100 29.17 -3.31 -10.50
N GLU A 101 30.15 -3.52 -9.62
CA GLU A 101 30.00 -4.24 -8.36
C GLU A 101 29.09 -3.51 -7.36
N GLU A 102 29.26 -2.19 -7.20
CA GLU A 102 28.39 -1.37 -6.34
C GLU A 102 26.94 -1.37 -6.85
N LYS A 103 26.74 -1.27 -8.18
CA LYS A 103 25.39 -1.35 -8.79
C LYS A 103 24.71 -2.70 -8.51
N GLU A 104 25.47 -3.79 -8.46
CA GLU A 104 24.94 -5.11 -8.10
C GLU A 104 24.59 -5.19 -6.61
N GLN A 105 25.43 -4.63 -5.73
CA GLN A 105 25.12 -4.53 -4.30
C GLN A 105 23.85 -3.71 -4.05
N GLU A 106 23.65 -2.59 -4.75
CA GLU A 106 22.42 -1.79 -4.66
C GLU A 106 21.18 -2.59 -5.07
N ARG A 107 21.24 -3.34 -6.17
CA ARG A 107 20.13 -4.22 -6.59
C ARG A 107 19.81 -5.30 -5.56
N ARG A 108 20.85 -5.92 -4.98
CA ARG A 108 20.68 -6.93 -3.91
C ARG A 108 20.04 -6.32 -2.67
N GLN A 109 20.46 -5.13 -2.28
CA GLN A 109 19.87 -4.44 -1.13
C GLN A 109 18.41 -4.05 -1.43
N GLN A 110 18.13 -3.51 -2.61
CA GLN A 110 16.77 -3.21 -3.05
C GLN A 110 15.87 -4.45 -2.97
N ALA A 111 16.33 -5.60 -3.47
CA ALA A 111 15.56 -6.84 -3.41
C ALA A 111 15.27 -7.29 -1.97
N ARG A 112 16.26 -7.18 -1.06
CA ARG A 112 16.06 -7.48 0.37
C ARG A 112 15.05 -6.54 1.02
N ASP A 113 15.15 -5.24 0.74
CA ASP A 113 14.25 -4.23 1.29
C ASP A 113 12.82 -4.46 0.79
N VAL A 114 12.66 -4.86 -0.49
CA VAL A 114 11.36 -5.20 -1.08
C VAL A 114 10.77 -6.44 -0.41
N GLU A 115 11.52 -7.53 -0.34
CA GLU A 115 11.06 -8.80 0.26
C GLU A 115 10.63 -8.60 1.72
N ALA A 116 11.46 -7.92 2.52
CA ALA A 116 11.20 -7.71 3.94
C ALA A 116 10.03 -6.76 4.23
N ASN A 117 9.59 -5.96 3.26
CA ASN A 117 8.56 -4.93 3.47
C ASN A 117 7.35 -5.08 2.52
N MET A 118 7.26 -6.16 1.74
CA MET A 118 6.18 -6.37 0.77
C MET A 118 4.80 -6.33 1.44
N ASP A 119 4.68 -6.95 2.62
CA ASP A 119 3.43 -7.02 3.40
C ASP A 119 2.99 -5.67 3.97
N GLN A 120 3.91 -4.71 4.07
CA GLN A 120 3.63 -3.36 4.58
C GLN A 120 3.13 -2.41 3.49
N ILE A 121 3.13 -2.84 2.22
CA ILE A 121 2.59 -2.04 1.11
C ILE A 121 1.08 -1.89 1.28
N ARG A 122 0.60 -0.65 1.41
CA ARG A 122 -0.83 -0.37 1.61
C ARG A 122 -1.47 0.15 0.33
N PHE A 123 -2.59 -0.46 -0.03
CA PHE A 123 -3.42 -0.05 -1.15
C PHE A 123 -4.62 0.77 -0.66
N SER A 124 -4.91 1.87 -1.34
CA SER A 124 -6.14 2.62 -1.09
C SER A 124 -7.36 1.92 -1.67
N THR A 125 -8.54 2.39 -1.24
CA THR A 125 -9.79 2.19 -1.97
C THR A 125 -9.67 2.79 -3.37
N THR A 126 -10.38 2.17 -4.32
CA THR A 126 -10.46 2.69 -5.69
C THR A 126 -11.55 3.74 -5.77
N TYR A 127 -11.24 4.89 -6.34
CA TYR A 127 -12.20 5.95 -6.69
C TYR A 127 -12.19 6.14 -8.21
N HIS A 128 -13.21 6.78 -8.77
CA HIS A 128 -13.33 6.91 -10.22
C HIS A 128 -14.02 8.21 -10.59
N ASP A 129 -13.72 8.68 -11.80
CA ASP A 129 -14.47 9.71 -12.49
C ASP A 129 -15.13 9.10 -13.75
N ASP A 130 -15.49 9.96 -14.71
CA ASP A 130 -16.13 9.56 -15.96
C ASP A 130 -15.18 8.88 -16.96
N VAL A 131 -13.85 8.99 -16.78
CA VAL A 131 -12.84 8.57 -17.77
C VAL A 131 -11.89 7.50 -17.20
N TYR A 132 -11.50 7.61 -15.94
CA TYR A 132 -10.52 6.76 -15.28
C TYR A 132 -10.98 6.32 -13.89
N ALA A 133 -10.53 5.12 -13.52
CA ALA A 133 -10.45 4.68 -12.14
C ALA A 133 -9.06 4.98 -11.59
N TYR A 134 -8.98 5.37 -10.32
CA TYR A 134 -7.77 5.80 -9.65
C TYR A 134 -7.59 5.04 -8.34
N ARG A 135 -6.33 4.80 -8.00
CA ARG A 135 -5.94 4.36 -6.65
C ARG A 135 -4.55 4.87 -6.33
N HIS A 136 -4.21 4.89 -5.05
CA HIS A 136 -2.85 5.15 -4.62
C HIS A 136 -2.29 3.98 -3.82
N VAL A 137 -0.98 3.80 -3.93
CA VAL A 137 -0.22 2.80 -3.17
C VAL A 137 0.77 3.54 -2.29
N LYS A 138 0.74 3.27 -0.99
CA LYS A 138 1.69 3.81 -0.02
C LYS A 138 2.81 2.80 0.19
N LEU A 139 4.01 3.20 -0.19
CA LEU A 139 5.21 2.39 -0.03
C LEU A 139 5.85 2.61 1.35
N PRO A 140 6.36 1.54 1.98
CA PRO A 140 7.22 1.64 3.16
C PRO A 140 8.47 2.47 2.89
N LYS A 141 8.98 3.15 3.92
CA LYS A 141 10.13 4.06 3.80
C LYS A 141 11.39 3.35 3.27
N ALA A 142 11.58 2.07 3.63
CA ALA A 142 12.68 1.23 3.15
C ALA A 142 12.65 0.99 1.63
N ILE A 143 11.46 0.86 1.03
CA ILE A 143 11.30 0.69 -0.42
C ILE A 143 11.35 2.05 -1.12
N SER A 144 10.75 3.09 -0.52
CA SER A 144 10.62 4.42 -1.12
C SER A 144 11.93 5.09 -1.50
N ARG A 145 13.04 4.77 -0.83
CA ARG A 145 14.38 5.31 -1.14
C ARG A 145 14.92 4.86 -2.50
N TRP A 146 14.39 3.76 -3.04
CA TRP A 146 14.80 3.19 -4.33
C TRP A 146 14.02 3.77 -5.51
N LEU A 147 13.08 4.70 -5.25
CA LEU A 147 12.30 5.35 -6.29
C LEU A 147 13.16 6.34 -7.09
N PRO A 148 13.01 6.37 -8.43
CA PRO A 148 13.65 7.40 -9.24
C PRO A 148 13.00 8.76 -8.97
N HIS A 149 13.83 9.80 -8.91
CA HIS A 149 13.36 11.17 -8.73
C HIS A 149 12.60 11.66 -9.98
N TYR A 150 11.39 12.19 -9.76
CA TYR A 150 10.59 12.93 -10.75
C TYR A 150 10.19 12.18 -12.03
N LYS A 151 10.13 10.85 -12.00
CA LYS A 151 9.75 10.05 -13.18
C LYS A 151 8.63 9.05 -12.84
N PRO A 152 7.56 8.97 -13.65
CA PRO A 152 6.59 7.89 -13.54
C PRO A 152 7.23 6.54 -13.90
N LEU A 153 6.77 5.48 -13.25
CA LEU A 153 7.31 4.13 -13.37
C LEU A 153 6.55 3.32 -14.41
N LYS A 154 7.28 2.54 -15.20
CA LYS A 154 6.70 1.50 -16.07
C LYS A 154 6.26 0.28 -15.25
N GLU A 155 5.45 -0.58 -15.86
CA GLU A 155 4.97 -1.83 -15.24
C GLU A 155 6.09 -2.67 -14.62
N SER A 156 7.16 -2.93 -15.37
CA SER A 156 8.30 -3.70 -14.88
C SER A 156 8.99 -3.03 -13.69
N GLU A 157 9.05 -1.69 -13.66
CA GLU A 157 9.75 -0.93 -12.64
C GLU A 157 8.98 -0.92 -11.31
N TRP A 158 7.65 -0.72 -11.33
CA TRP A 158 6.88 -0.78 -10.09
C TRP A 158 6.66 -2.21 -9.57
N ARG A 159 6.61 -3.22 -10.46
CA ARG A 159 6.59 -4.63 -10.03
C ARG A 159 7.88 -5.02 -9.33
N ALA A 160 9.02 -4.51 -9.78
CA ALA A 160 10.31 -4.74 -9.12
C ALA A 160 10.40 -4.16 -7.70
N LEU A 161 9.51 -3.20 -7.36
CA LEU A 161 9.39 -2.65 -6.00
C LEU A 161 8.43 -3.46 -5.11
N GLY A 162 7.91 -4.59 -5.58
CA GLY A 162 6.98 -5.44 -4.83
C GLY A 162 5.52 -5.03 -4.92
N VAL A 163 5.17 -4.03 -5.74
CA VAL A 163 3.76 -3.65 -5.93
C VAL A 163 3.07 -4.71 -6.79
N GLN A 164 2.02 -5.33 -6.25
CA GLN A 164 1.24 -6.37 -6.92
C GLN A 164 -0.18 -5.88 -7.21
N GLN A 165 -0.49 -5.65 -8.49
CA GLN A 165 -1.83 -5.31 -8.97
C GLN A 165 -2.02 -5.78 -10.43
N SER A 166 -3.22 -5.58 -11.00
CA SER A 166 -3.48 -5.91 -12.40
C SER A 166 -2.62 -5.07 -13.35
N SER A 167 -2.26 -5.65 -14.51
CA SER A 167 -1.36 -5.03 -15.50
C SER A 167 -1.92 -3.78 -16.17
N THR A 168 -3.23 -3.58 -16.09
CA THR A 168 -3.96 -2.47 -16.69
C THR A 168 -3.81 -1.15 -15.93
N TRP A 169 -3.18 -1.16 -14.75
CA TRP A 169 -2.90 0.05 -13.97
C TRP A 169 -1.62 0.74 -14.46
N GLU A 170 -1.75 2.03 -14.75
CA GLU A 170 -0.66 2.90 -15.19
C GLU A 170 -0.27 3.87 -14.06
N HIS A 171 1.02 3.95 -13.71
CA HIS A 171 1.53 5.00 -12.83
C HIS A 171 1.68 6.30 -13.64
N TYR A 172 0.79 7.27 -13.42
CA TYR A 172 0.66 8.42 -14.31
C TYR A 172 1.35 9.70 -13.81
N MET A 173 1.55 9.84 -12.50
CA MET A 173 2.08 11.06 -11.90
C MET A 173 2.86 10.78 -10.62
N VAL A 174 3.97 11.49 -10.44
CA VAL A 174 4.75 11.49 -9.20
C VAL A 174 4.19 12.53 -8.24
N HIS A 175 3.87 12.10 -7.02
CA HIS A 175 3.42 13.00 -5.97
C HIS A 175 4.64 13.63 -5.27
N ALA A 176 5.00 14.86 -5.64
CA ALA A 176 6.23 15.52 -5.17
C ALA A 176 6.31 15.71 -3.64
N PRO A 177 5.23 16.06 -2.90
CA PRO A 177 5.29 16.19 -1.44
C PRO A 177 5.57 14.86 -0.73
N GLU A 178 4.94 13.77 -1.17
CA GLU A 178 5.08 12.44 -0.57
C GLU A 178 5.46 11.41 -1.66
N PRO A 179 6.76 11.28 -2.00
CA PRO A 179 7.21 10.44 -3.12
C PRO A 179 6.96 8.94 -2.88
N HIS A 180 6.76 8.54 -1.62
CA HIS A 180 6.40 7.17 -1.25
C HIS A 180 4.95 6.81 -1.60
N ILE A 181 4.16 7.77 -2.11
CA ILE A 181 2.81 7.53 -2.64
C ILE A 181 2.89 7.43 -4.16
N LEU A 182 2.56 6.25 -4.68
CA LEU A 182 2.42 6.00 -6.11
C LEU A 182 0.97 6.17 -6.55
N LEU A 183 0.74 6.99 -7.58
CA LEU A 183 -0.59 7.27 -8.11
C LEU A 183 -0.85 6.44 -9.37
N PHE A 184 -1.86 5.59 -9.33
CA PHE A 184 -2.23 4.74 -10.46
C PHE A 184 -3.57 5.14 -11.04
N ARG A 185 -3.71 4.96 -12.35
CA ARG A 185 -4.97 5.09 -13.08
C ARG A 185 -5.20 3.91 -14.01
N GLU A 186 -6.45 3.61 -14.29
CA GLU A 186 -6.90 2.59 -15.24
C GLU A 186 -8.09 3.16 -16.03
N PRO A 187 -8.20 2.92 -17.36
CA PRO A 187 -9.38 3.33 -18.12
C PRO A 187 -10.68 2.79 -17.52
N ILE A 188 -11.68 3.65 -17.36
CA ILE A 188 -12.91 3.30 -16.62
C ILE A 188 -13.70 2.15 -17.26
N ASN A 189 -13.64 2.02 -18.59
CA ASN A 189 -14.28 0.94 -19.33
C ASN A 189 -13.66 -0.43 -18.98
N VAL A 190 -12.33 -0.51 -18.86
CA VAL A 190 -11.60 -1.71 -18.47
C VAL A 190 -11.90 -2.05 -17.00
N TYR A 191 -11.86 -1.05 -16.12
CA TYR A 191 -12.20 -1.22 -14.71
C TYR A 191 -13.62 -1.78 -14.53
N LYS A 192 -14.63 -1.14 -15.14
CA LYS A 192 -16.04 -1.54 -15.04
C LYS A 192 -16.29 -2.93 -15.63
N ALA A 193 -15.63 -3.28 -16.74
CA ALA A 193 -15.75 -4.62 -17.33
C ALA A 193 -15.25 -5.70 -16.36
N ARG A 194 -14.05 -5.50 -15.77
CA ARG A 194 -13.48 -6.44 -14.78
C ARG A 194 -14.35 -6.56 -13.53
N MET A 195 -14.89 -5.45 -13.02
CA MET A 195 -15.74 -5.49 -11.83
C MET A 195 -17.03 -6.28 -12.08
N ARG A 196 -17.70 -6.09 -13.21
CA ARG A 196 -18.89 -6.88 -13.58
C ARG A 196 -18.61 -8.37 -13.69
N GLU A 197 -17.47 -8.73 -14.28
CA GLU A 197 -17.06 -10.14 -14.40
C GLU A 197 -16.81 -10.77 -13.02
N ARG A 198 -16.15 -10.03 -12.12
CA ARG A 198 -15.93 -10.45 -10.74
C ARG A 198 -17.24 -10.63 -9.99
N GLU A 199 -18.14 -9.66 -10.06
CA GLU A 199 -19.47 -9.73 -9.42
C GLU A 199 -20.28 -10.92 -9.92
N LYS A 200 -20.29 -11.15 -11.24
CA LYS A 200 -20.96 -12.32 -11.83
C LYS A 200 -20.39 -13.63 -11.28
N ARG A 201 -19.07 -13.76 -11.21
CA ARG A 201 -18.41 -14.95 -10.65
C ARG A 201 -18.73 -15.15 -9.17
N GLU A 202 -18.75 -14.07 -8.39
CA GLU A 202 -19.12 -14.11 -6.97
C GLU A 202 -20.59 -14.53 -6.79
N GLN A 203 -21.51 -14.03 -7.63
CA GLN A 203 -22.91 -14.46 -7.65
C GLN A 203 -23.06 -15.94 -8.04
N GLU A 204 -22.32 -16.41 -9.04
CA GLU A 204 -22.32 -17.82 -9.44
C GLU A 204 -21.80 -18.73 -8.33
N LEU A 205 -20.72 -18.36 -7.65
CA LEU A 205 -20.20 -19.11 -6.51
C LEU A 205 -21.18 -19.09 -5.32
N ALA A 206 -21.82 -17.95 -5.05
CA ALA A 206 -22.83 -17.84 -4.01
C ALA A 206 -24.08 -18.68 -4.33
N ALA A 207 -24.52 -18.69 -5.59
CA ALA A 207 -25.61 -19.53 -6.06
C ALA A 207 -25.25 -21.01 -5.99
N ALA A 208 -24.02 -21.38 -6.36
CA ALA A 208 -23.53 -22.76 -6.24
C ALA A 208 -23.40 -23.21 -4.79
N ALA A 209 -22.91 -22.35 -3.89
CA ALA A 209 -22.86 -22.64 -2.46
C ALA A 209 -24.26 -22.82 -1.86
N THR A 210 -25.21 -21.96 -2.24
CA THR A 210 -26.61 -22.05 -1.80
C THR A 210 -27.28 -23.33 -2.33
N ALA A 211 -27.02 -23.69 -3.59
CA ALA A 211 -27.54 -24.93 -4.19
C ALA A 211 -26.97 -26.18 -3.48
N ALA A 212 -25.66 -26.20 -3.19
CA ALA A 212 -25.03 -27.30 -2.46
C ALA A 212 -25.58 -27.44 -1.02
N GLU A 213 -25.89 -26.33 -0.35
CA GLU A 213 -26.48 -26.34 0.99
C GLU A 213 -27.95 -26.79 0.98
N GLN A 214 -28.71 -26.45 -0.07
CA GLN A 214 -30.06 -26.96 -0.29
C GLN A 214 -30.08 -28.47 -0.57
N GLU A 215 -29.18 -28.96 -1.43
CA GLU A 215 -29.05 -30.40 -1.73
C GLU A 215 -28.60 -31.20 -0.49
N ALA A 216 -27.72 -30.65 0.36
CA ALA A 216 -27.31 -31.28 1.61
C ALA A 216 -28.44 -31.36 2.66
N SER A 217 -29.51 -30.57 2.50
CA SER A 217 -30.67 -30.57 3.41
C SER A 217 -31.80 -31.54 3.02
N GLU A 218 -31.77 -32.10 1.80
CA GLU A 218 -32.77 -33.07 1.32
C GLU A 218 -32.44 -34.54 1.65
N ASP A 219 -31.20 -34.87 2.07
CA ASP A 219 -30.77 -36.26 2.37
C ASP A 219 -30.73 -36.58 3.88
N LEU A 220 -31.75 -36.16 4.63
CA LEU A 220 -32.03 -36.73 5.95
C LEU A 220 -33.09 -37.83 5.81
N PRO A 221 -32.80 -39.11 6.10
CA PRO A 221 -33.81 -40.15 6.10
C PRO A 221 -34.87 -39.82 7.17
N GLU A 222 -36.13 -39.70 6.75
CA GLU A 222 -37.27 -39.47 7.63
C GLU A 222 -37.20 -40.44 8.82
N PRO A 223 -37.25 -39.98 10.09
CA PRO A 223 -37.40 -40.89 11.22
C PRO A 223 -38.77 -41.56 11.07
N SER A 224 -38.73 -42.83 10.68
CA SER A 224 -39.90 -43.70 10.53
C SER A 224 -40.85 -43.54 11.71
N ARG A 225 -42.02 -42.97 11.44
CA ARG A 225 -43.10 -42.80 12.43
C ARG A 225 -43.41 -44.15 13.11
N PRO A 226 -43.40 -44.23 14.46
CA PRO A 226 -43.76 -45.47 15.12
C PRO A 226 -45.24 -45.78 14.85
N SER A 227 -45.46 -46.93 14.21
CA SER A 227 -46.78 -47.49 13.92
C SER A 227 -47.55 -47.69 15.24
N LYS A 228 -48.76 -47.13 15.31
CA LYS A 228 -49.68 -47.28 16.45
C LYS A 228 -49.97 -48.76 16.67
N ARG A 229 -49.39 -49.32 17.74
CA ARG A 229 -49.74 -50.64 18.27
C ARG A 229 -51.18 -50.60 18.78
N GLN A 230 -52.09 -51.26 18.09
CA GLN A 230 -53.46 -51.51 18.56
C GLN A 230 -53.40 -52.36 19.84
N LYS A 231 -53.98 -51.85 20.92
CA LYS A 231 -54.38 -52.66 22.07
C LYS A 231 -55.68 -53.36 21.69
N ALA A 232 -55.64 -54.69 21.59
CA ALA A 232 -56.83 -55.52 21.64
C ALA A 232 -57.05 -55.94 23.11
N GLU A 233 -58.31 -55.86 23.51
CA GLU A 233 -58.89 -56.21 24.80
C GLU A 233 -59.11 -57.73 24.92
#